data_AF-A0AAE4C8Y2-F1
#
_entry.id   AF-A0AAE4C8Y2-F1
#
_cell.length_a   1.000
_cell.length_b   1.000
_cell.length_c   1.000
_cell.angle_alpha   90.00
_cell.angle_beta   90.00
_cell.angle_gamma   90.00
#
_symmetry.space_group_name_H-M   'P 1'
#
loop_
_entity.id
_entity.type
_entity.pdbx_description
1 polymer ?
#
loop_
_entity_poly.entity_id
_entity_poly.type
_entity_poly.pdbx_seq_one_letter_code
_entity_poly.pdbx_strand_id
1 'polypeptide(L)'
;MLTEHIRDAAMTAVIFGFFSTAWFGWAQERPPAGWRRYLLGGTALGVVTLAGGLAVALPNWSGGTAFDADTGRAFGIVVGIECTAAGLGAGVLAGLRRAPWIPVWIAFVVGVHFFPLAVLLGYPLLHVTAVLVTLVSVVAVPVARARGLTPSAAVGAGTGASLLACALVSLAAALTAY
;
A
#
# COMPACT_ATOMS: atom_id res chain seq x y z
N MET A 1 13.09 16.70 -5.63
CA MET A 1 11.69 16.29 -5.79
C MET A 1 11.62 14.76 -5.74
N LEU A 2 10.50 14.20 -5.27
CA LEU A 2 10.36 12.75 -5.10
C LEU A 2 9.90 12.01 -6.36
N THR A 3 9.28 12.75 -7.29
CA THR A 3 8.90 12.36 -8.64
C THR A 3 9.00 13.64 -9.50
N GLU A 4 8.88 13.52 -10.82
CA GLU A 4 8.94 14.66 -11.73
C GLU A 4 7.65 15.50 -11.68
N HIS A 5 6.50 14.87 -11.42
CA HIS A 5 5.20 15.52 -11.55
C HIS A 5 4.40 15.54 -10.24
N ILE A 6 3.84 16.71 -9.91
CA ILE A 6 2.95 16.90 -8.76
C ILE A 6 1.77 15.93 -8.76
N ARG A 7 1.22 15.63 -9.94
CA ARG A 7 0.10 14.72 -10.13
C ARG A 7 0.44 13.31 -9.65
N ASP A 8 1.65 12.83 -9.89
CA ASP A 8 2.06 11.48 -9.51
C ASP A 8 2.26 11.37 -7.99
N ALA A 9 2.80 12.41 -7.35
CA ALA A 9 2.88 12.50 -5.90
C ALA A 9 1.48 12.54 -5.27
N ALA A 10 0.58 13.39 -5.79
CA ALA A 10 -0.78 13.51 -5.30
C ALA A 10 -1.57 12.20 -5.48
N MET A 11 -1.49 11.56 -6.65
CA MET A 11 -2.17 10.28 -6.91
C MET A 11 -1.59 9.14 -6.07
N THR A 12 -0.30 9.14 -5.78
CA THR A 12 0.29 8.17 -4.83
C THR A 12 -0.31 8.35 -3.44
N ALA A 13 -0.51 9.59 -2.97
CA ALA A 13 -1.20 9.85 -1.71
C ALA A 13 -2.65 9.35 -1.71
N VAL A 14 -3.37 9.51 -2.83
CA VAL A 14 -4.73 8.97 -3.01
C VAL A 14 -4.74 7.45 -2.88
N ILE A 15 -3.94 6.78 -3.71
CA ILE A 15 -3.93 5.31 -3.81
C ILE A 15 -3.47 4.69 -2.50
N PHE A 16 -2.38 5.19 -1.91
CA PHE A 16 -1.85 4.62 -0.66
C PHE A 16 -2.69 4.99 0.56
N GLY A 17 -3.34 6.16 0.58
CA GLY A 17 -4.32 6.49 1.62
C GLY A 17 -5.51 5.53 1.61
N PHE A 18 -6.03 5.20 0.42
CA PHE A 18 -7.08 4.20 0.25
C PHE A 18 -6.62 2.80 0.70
N PHE A 19 -5.49 2.30 0.19
CA PHE A 19 -5.02 0.96 0.54
C PHE A 19 -4.60 0.85 2.02
N SER A 20 -4.01 1.89 2.60
CA SER A 20 -3.77 1.98 4.04
C SER A 20 -5.04 1.73 4.84
N THR A 21 -6.14 2.39 4.45
CA THR A 21 -7.46 2.23 5.06
C THR A 21 -7.94 0.79 5.00
N ALA A 22 -7.81 0.14 3.83
CA ALA A 22 -8.18 -1.27 3.65
C ALA A 22 -7.34 -2.23 4.50
N TRP A 23 -6.02 -2.00 4.58
CA TRP A 23 -5.11 -2.83 5.39
C TRP A 23 -5.33 -2.68 6.89
N PHE A 24 -5.67 -1.48 7.37
CA PHE A 24 -6.15 -1.33 8.74
C PHE A 24 -7.48 -2.04 9.00
N GLY A 25 -8.30 -2.25 7.96
CA GLY A 25 -9.48 -3.11 8.02
C GLY A 25 -9.12 -4.57 8.26
N TRP A 26 -8.14 -5.12 7.54
CA TRP A 26 -7.61 -6.47 7.79
C TRP A 26 -7.03 -6.59 9.20
N ALA A 27 -6.39 -5.50 9.68
CA ALA A 27 -5.84 -5.44 11.02
C ALA A 27 -6.90 -5.58 12.13
N GLN A 28 -8.20 -5.43 11.82
CA GLN A 28 -9.32 -5.61 12.75
C GLN A 28 -9.67 -7.08 13.01
N GLU A 29 -8.94 -8.05 12.42
CA GLU A 29 -9.14 -9.46 12.76
C GLU A 29 -8.61 -9.79 14.17
N ARG A 30 -9.49 -9.70 15.17
CA ARG A 30 -9.20 -9.95 16.60
C ARG A 30 -7.96 -9.17 17.11
N PRO A 31 -7.88 -7.85 16.91
CA PRO A 31 -6.75 -7.07 17.39
C PRO A 31 -6.75 -7.01 18.92
N PRO A 32 -5.59 -6.80 19.56
CA PRO A 32 -5.51 -6.43 20.95
C PRO A 32 -6.40 -5.22 21.26
N ALA A 33 -7.06 -5.20 22.43
CA ALA A 33 -8.04 -4.16 22.77
C ALA A 33 -7.47 -2.73 22.64
N GLY A 34 -6.20 -2.52 22.99
CA GLY A 34 -5.52 -1.23 22.89
C GLY A 34 -5.22 -0.76 21.45
N TRP A 35 -5.24 -1.66 20.46
CA TRP A 35 -4.93 -1.31 19.06
C TRP A 35 -6.07 -0.57 18.37
N ARG A 36 -7.32 -0.84 18.77
CA ARG A 36 -8.50 -0.35 18.07
C ARG A 36 -8.48 1.16 17.81
N ARG A 37 -8.08 1.97 18.80
CA ARG A 37 -7.97 3.43 18.64
C ARG A 37 -6.94 3.85 17.59
N TYR A 38 -5.81 3.13 17.51
CA TYR A 38 -4.75 3.41 16.56
C TYR A 38 -5.13 2.97 15.15
N LEU A 39 -5.79 1.81 15.03
CA LEU A 39 -6.28 1.33 13.74
C LEU A 39 -7.35 2.27 13.19
N LEU A 40 -8.31 2.71 14.01
CA LEU A 40 -9.32 3.69 13.60
C LEU A 40 -8.71 5.05 13.26
N GLY A 41 -7.75 5.52 14.06
CA GLY A 41 -7.00 6.74 13.78
C GLY A 41 -6.23 6.64 12.45
N GLY A 42 -5.58 5.51 12.18
CA GLY A 42 -4.88 5.24 10.92
C GLY A 42 -5.83 5.17 9.72
N THR A 43 -6.98 4.51 9.86
CA THR A 43 -8.06 4.50 8.85
C THR A 43 -8.53 5.93 8.57
N ALA A 44 -8.85 6.72 9.60
CA ALA A 44 -9.30 8.09 9.44
C ALA A 44 -8.22 8.97 8.77
N LEU A 45 -6.96 8.83 9.17
CA LEU A 45 -5.85 9.57 8.57
C LEU A 45 -5.60 9.14 7.12
N GLY A 46 -5.77 7.86 6.79
CA GLY A 46 -5.75 7.36 5.42
C GLY A 46 -6.83 8.00 4.56
N VAL A 47 -8.06 8.12 5.08
CA VAL A 47 -9.17 8.82 4.42
C VAL A 47 -8.91 10.31 4.24
N VAL A 48 -8.38 10.98 5.25
CA VAL A 48 -8.01 12.41 5.12
C VAL A 48 -6.89 12.58 4.09
N THR A 49 -5.89 11.70 4.10
CA THR A 49 -4.76 11.75 3.17
C THR A 49 -5.20 11.52 1.73
N LEU A 50 -6.10 10.56 1.48
CA LEU A 50 -6.61 10.32 0.14
C LEU A 50 -7.47 11.50 -0.36
N ALA A 51 -8.30 12.09 0.52
CA ALA A 51 -9.08 13.27 0.17
C ALA A 51 -8.17 14.48 -0.13
N GLY A 52 -7.13 14.69 0.66
CA GLY A 52 -6.11 15.72 0.41
C GLY A 52 -5.37 15.49 -0.91
N GLY A 53 -4.99 14.24 -1.21
CA GLY A 53 -4.40 13.87 -2.49
C GLY A 53 -5.32 14.20 -3.67
N LEU A 54 -6.62 13.90 -3.57
CA LEU A 54 -7.60 14.27 -4.60
C LEU A 54 -7.73 15.79 -4.75
N ALA A 55 -7.74 16.52 -3.64
CA ALA A 55 -7.82 17.98 -3.67
C ALA A 55 -6.64 18.63 -4.41
N VAL A 56 -5.46 18.00 -4.40
CA VAL A 56 -4.29 18.44 -5.18
C VAL A 56 -4.30 17.87 -6.60
N ALA A 57 -4.67 16.61 -6.78
CA ALA A 57 -4.60 15.93 -8.08
C ALA A 57 -5.63 16.47 -9.09
N LEU A 58 -6.86 16.76 -8.65
CA LEU A 58 -7.95 17.15 -9.55
C LEU A 58 -7.68 18.50 -10.25
N PRO A 59 -7.24 19.56 -9.57
CA PRO A 59 -6.85 20.81 -10.25
C PRO A 59 -5.65 20.64 -11.18
N ASN A 60 -4.75 19.71 -10.89
CA ASN A 60 -3.52 19.46 -11.66
C ASN A 60 -3.67 18.32 -12.68
N TRP A 61 -4.91 17.90 -13.00
CA TRP A 61 -5.16 16.70 -13.79
C TRP A 61 -4.66 16.79 -15.23
N SER A 62 -4.71 17.99 -15.82
CA SER A 62 -4.19 18.29 -17.16
C SER A 62 -2.68 18.51 -17.22
N GLY A 63 -1.99 18.45 -16.06
CA GLY A 63 -0.53 18.54 -15.97
C GLY A 63 0.18 17.25 -16.41
N GLY A 64 1.52 17.32 -16.41
CA GLY A 64 2.37 16.17 -16.70
C GLY A 64 2.19 15.01 -15.72
N THR A 65 2.55 13.82 -16.17
CA THR A 65 2.55 12.57 -15.41
C THR A 65 3.54 11.61 -16.05
N ALA A 66 4.11 10.70 -15.25
CA ALA A 66 4.97 9.64 -15.74
C ALA A 66 4.25 8.70 -16.74
N PHE A 67 2.92 8.75 -16.80
CA PHE A 67 2.12 7.92 -17.70
C PHE A 67 2.04 8.50 -19.12
N ASP A 68 2.68 7.80 -20.05
CA ASP A 68 2.41 7.85 -21.49
C ASP A 68 1.82 6.51 -21.99
N ALA A 69 1.74 6.34 -23.32
CA ALA A 69 1.17 5.12 -23.91
C ALA A 69 1.97 3.86 -23.55
N ASP A 70 3.31 3.95 -23.53
CA ASP A 70 4.19 2.81 -23.28
C ASP A 70 4.24 2.48 -21.79
N THR A 71 4.40 3.51 -20.94
CA THR A 71 4.42 3.39 -19.48
C THR A 71 3.07 2.91 -18.97
N GLY A 72 1.96 3.40 -19.52
CA GLY A 72 0.62 2.93 -19.20
C GLY A 72 0.41 1.45 -19.53
N ARG A 73 0.91 1.00 -20.69
CA ARG A 73 0.85 -0.42 -21.07
C ARG A 73 1.71 -1.27 -20.13
N ALA A 74 2.95 -0.86 -19.86
CA ALA A 74 3.83 -1.57 -18.95
C ALA A 74 3.26 -1.65 -17.53
N PHE A 75 2.66 -0.56 -17.04
CA PHE A 75 1.98 -0.50 -15.75
C PHE A 75 0.83 -1.51 -15.69
N GLY A 76 -0.02 -1.55 -16.72
CA GLY A 76 -1.12 -2.51 -16.80
C GLY A 76 -0.65 -3.96 -16.78
N ILE A 77 0.48 -4.28 -17.42
CA ILE A 77 1.09 -5.63 -17.38
C ILE A 77 1.57 -5.96 -15.96
N VAL A 78 2.31 -5.04 -15.33
CA VAL A 78 2.84 -5.24 -13.97
C VAL A 78 1.71 -5.44 -12.95
N VAL A 79 0.65 -4.63 -13.01
CA VAL A 79 -0.56 -4.80 -12.18
C VAL A 79 -1.29 -6.09 -12.52
N GLY A 80 -1.40 -6.46 -13.79
CA GLY A 80 -2.03 -7.73 -14.20
C GLY A 80 -1.31 -8.95 -13.63
N ILE A 81 0.03 -8.95 -13.64
CA ILE A 81 0.85 -9.99 -13.02
C ILE A 81 0.62 -10.03 -11.50
N GLU A 82 0.65 -8.87 -10.84
CA GLU A 82 0.39 -8.75 -9.40
C GLU A 82 -0.98 -9.33 -9.03
N CYS A 83 -2.06 -8.84 -9.66
CA CYS A 83 -3.42 -9.29 -9.37
C CYS A 83 -3.56 -10.81 -9.58
N THR A 84 -2.94 -11.33 -10.64
CA THR A 84 -2.94 -12.78 -10.94
C THR A 84 -2.19 -13.56 -9.86
N ALA A 85 -0.98 -13.14 -9.48
CA ALA A 85 -0.20 -13.79 -8.44
C ALA A 85 -0.89 -13.74 -7.06
N ALA A 86 -1.44 -12.59 -6.70
CA ALA A 86 -2.21 -12.39 -5.47
C ALA A 86 -3.44 -13.30 -5.45
N GLY A 87 -4.25 -13.28 -6.51
CA GLY A 87 -5.48 -14.08 -6.63
C GLY A 87 -5.21 -15.59 -6.65
N LEU A 88 -4.25 -16.05 -7.45
CA LEU A 88 -3.90 -17.47 -7.52
C LEU A 88 -3.40 -18.00 -6.18
N GLY A 89 -2.45 -17.31 -5.55
CA GLY A 89 -1.94 -17.76 -4.26
C GLY A 89 -3.00 -17.69 -3.15
N ALA A 90 -3.88 -16.68 -3.16
CA ALA A 90 -5.02 -16.63 -2.25
C ALA A 90 -5.97 -17.83 -2.45
N GLY A 91 -6.29 -18.17 -3.71
CA GLY A 91 -7.12 -19.32 -4.05
C GLY A 91 -6.51 -20.66 -3.62
N VAL A 92 -5.20 -20.83 -3.83
CA VAL A 92 -4.45 -22.02 -3.37
C VAL A 92 -4.50 -22.12 -1.85
N LEU A 93 -4.23 -21.03 -1.12
CA LEU A 93 -4.28 -21.01 0.34
C LEU A 93 -5.69 -21.31 0.86
N ALA A 94 -6.73 -20.77 0.23
CA ALA A 94 -8.12 -21.08 0.57
C ALA A 94 -8.42 -22.57 0.36
N GLY A 95 -8.07 -23.14 -0.80
CA GLY A 95 -8.26 -24.56 -1.12
C GLY A 95 -7.54 -25.50 -0.15
N LEU A 96 -6.36 -25.09 0.34
CA LEU A 96 -5.58 -25.83 1.34
C LEU A 96 -6.05 -25.58 2.79
N ARG A 97 -7.16 -24.86 3.01
CA ARG A 97 -7.66 -24.46 4.34
C ARG A 97 -6.63 -23.67 5.17
N ARG A 98 -5.78 -22.90 4.48
CA ARG A 98 -4.77 -21.99 5.03
C ARG A 98 -5.22 -20.53 4.91
N ALA A 99 -6.53 -20.26 4.96
CA ALA A 99 -7.09 -18.91 4.80
C ALA A 99 -6.44 -17.81 5.68
N PRO A 100 -6.02 -18.08 6.94
CA PRO A 100 -5.32 -17.07 7.75
C PRO A 100 -4.01 -16.55 7.16
N TRP A 101 -3.45 -17.20 6.14
CA TRP A 101 -2.19 -16.83 5.47
C TRP A 101 -2.39 -15.96 4.23
N ILE A 102 -3.62 -15.86 3.73
CA ILE A 102 -3.97 -15.00 2.58
C ILE A 102 -3.51 -13.54 2.77
N PRO A 103 -3.70 -12.90 3.95
CA PRO A 103 -3.19 -11.54 4.20
C PRO A 103 -1.71 -11.40 3.95
N VAL A 104 -0.96 -12.39 4.42
CA VAL A 104 0.51 -12.40 4.38
C VAL A 104 0.98 -12.56 2.95
N TRP A 105 0.34 -13.47 2.19
CA TRP A 105 0.61 -13.67 0.78
C TRP A 105 0.36 -12.41 -0.05
N ILE A 106 -0.80 -11.78 0.13
CA ILE A 106 -1.16 -10.56 -0.62
C ILE A 106 -0.18 -9.44 -0.28
N ALA A 107 0.16 -9.24 1.00
CA ALA A 107 1.14 -8.22 1.39
C ALA A 107 2.51 -8.47 0.74
N PHE A 108 2.95 -9.73 0.66
CA PHE A 108 4.20 -10.08 -0.02
C PHE A 108 4.17 -9.71 -1.50
N VAL A 109 3.12 -10.12 -2.22
CA VAL A 109 2.95 -9.83 -3.65
C VAL A 109 2.89 -8.33 -3.91
N VAL A 110 2.12 -7.58 -3.12
CA VAL A 110 2.01 -6.10 -3.21
C VAL A 110 3.36 -5.44 -2.96
N GLY A 111 4.10 -5.87 -1.93
CA GLY A 111 5.43 -5.33 -1.63
C GLY A 111 6.41 -5.58 -2.78
N VAL A 112 6.43 -6.79 -3.35
CA VAL A 112 7.27 -7.11 -4.50
C VAL A 112 6.88 -6.32 -5.75
N HIS A 113 5.58 -6.14 -5.97
CA HIS A 113 5.03 -5.37 -7.08
C HIS A 113 5.47 -3.89 -7.08
N PHE A 114 5.73 -3.30 -5.92
CA PHE A 114 6.20 -1.92 -5.85
C PHE A 114 7.62 -1.71 -6.41
N PHE A 115 8.48 -2.73 -6.46
CA PHE A 115 9.81 -2.58 -7.07
C PHE A 115 9.75 -2.19 -8.56
N PRO A 116 9.07 -2.95 -9.45
CA PRO A 116 8.96 -2.56 -10.84
C PRO A 116 8.18 -1.25 -11.01
N LEU A 117 7.16 -0.96 -10.18
CA LEU A 117 6.47 0.33 -10.24
C LEU A 117 7.39 1.50 -9.90
N ALA A 118 8.28 1.35 -8.93
CA ALA A 118 9.20 2.40 -8.54
C ALA A 118 10.14 2.81 -9.70
N VAL A 119 10.58 1.83 -10.49
CA VAL A 119 11.38 2.07 -11.69
C VAL A 119 10.52 2.68 -12.80
N LEU A 120 9.36 2.08 -13.07
CA LEU A 120 8.48 2.47 -14.17
C LEU A 120 7.95 3.91 -14.01
N LEU A 121 7.63 4.32 -12.80
CA LEU A 121 7.09 5.64 -12.49
C LEU A 121 8.17 6.67 -12.12
N GLY A 122 9.45 6.27 -12.11
CA GLY A 122 10.55 7.14 -11.70
C GLY A 122 10.36 7.70 -10.28
N TYR A 123 9.80 6.90 -9.36
CA TYR A 123 9.42 7.35 -8.02
C TYR A 123 10.16 6.55 -6.93
N PRO A 124 11.34 6.99 -6.47
CA PRO A 124 12.20 6.24 -5.54
C PRO A 124 11.55 5.89 -4.19
N LEU A 125 10.60 6.69 -3.69
CA LEU A 125 9.87 6.41 -2.45
C LEU A 125 9.13 5.06 -2.50
N LEU A 126 8.73 4.62 -3.70
CA LEU A 126 8.11 3.32 -3.90
C LEU A 126 9.08 2.16 -3.63
N HIS A 127 10.40 2.31 -3.84
CA HIS A 127 11.38 1.30 -3.42
C HIS A 127 11.42 1.14 -1.90
N VAL A 128 11.35 2.25 -1.17
CA VAL A 128 11.31 2.21 0.30
C VAL A 128 10.04 1.51 0.76
N THR A 129 8.91 1.83 0.14
CA THR A 129 7.62 1.20 0.46
C THR A 129 7.62 -0.29 0.10
N ALA A 130 8.21 -0.66 -1.04
CA ALA A 130 8.41 -2.06 -1.46
C ALA A 130 9.14 -2.84 -0.38
N VAL A 131 10.30 -2.35 0.06
CA VAL A 131 11.10 -2.97 1.13
C VAL A 131 10.30 -3.08 2.41
N LEU A 132 9.65 -2.01 2.86
CA LEU A 132 8.88 -2.03 4.12
C LEU A 132 7.74 -3.03 4.09
N VAL A 133 6.92 -3.03 3.03
CA VAL A 133 5.78 -3.94 2.91
C VAL A 133 6.23 -5.40 2.76
N THR A 134 7.26 -5.67 1.94
CA THR A 134 7.82 -7.01 1.83
C THR A 134 8.39 -7.50 3.16
N LEU A 135 9.15 -6.66 3.88
CA LEU A 135 9.66 -7.01 5.21
C LEU A 135 8.53 -7.26 6.21
N VAL A 136 7.49 -6.43 6.22
CA VAL A 136 6.31 -6.64 7.05
C VAL A 136 5.67 -7.99 6.75
N SER A 137 5.51 -8.38 5.48
CA SER A 137 4.92 -9.67 5.12
C SER A 137 5.72 -10.86 5.70
N VAL A 138 7.05 -10.79 5.68
CA VAL A 138 7.94 -11.84 6.20
C VAL A 138 7.94 -11.85 7.74
N VAL A 139 8.02 -10.68 8.36
CA VAL A 139 8.18 -10.53 9.81
C VAL A 139 6.84 -10.65 10.57
N ALA A 140 5.71 -10.37 9.93
CA ALA A 140 4.40 -10.46 10.57
C ALA A 140 4.10 -11.87 11.10
N VAL A 141 4.61 -12.92 10.44
CA VAL A 141 4.39 -14.31 10.84
C VAL A 141 5.04 -14.65 12.19
N PRO A 142 6.37 -14.50 12.36
CA PRO A 142 6.99 -14.75 13.66
C PRO A 142 6.47 -13.79 14.75
N VAL A 143 6.18 -12.53 14.41
CA VAL A 143 5.59 -11.57 15.37
C VAL A 143 4.20 -12.02 15.82
N ALA A 144 3.34 -12.46 14.91
CA ALA A 144 2.00 -12.92 15.23
C ALA A 144 2.05 -14.12 16.18
N ARG A 145 2.95 -15.08 15.91
CA ARG A 145 3.16 -16.24 16.79
C ARG A 145 3.67 -15.84 18.17
N ALA A 146 4.71 -15.00 18.23
CA ALA A 146 5.33 -14.59 19.50
C ALA A 146 4.39 -13.75 20.38
N ARG A 147 3.44 -13.04 19.79
CA ARG A 147 2.52 -12.12 20.49
C ARG A 147 1.07 -12.63 20.57
N GLY A 148 0.79 -13.84 20.10
CA GLY A 148 -0.56 -14.40 20.09
C GLY A 148 -1.56 -13.61 19.23
N LEU A 149 -1.10 -12.99 18.14
CA LEU A 149 -1.93 -12.25 17.20
C LEU A 149 -2.39 -13.13 16.04
N THR A 150 -3.46 -12.73 15.37
CA THR A 150 -3.77 -13.30 14.06
C THR A 150 -2.73 -12.81 13.03
N PRO A 151 -2.37 -13.62 12.01
CA PRO A 151 -1.45 -13.16 10.96
C PRO A 151 -1.98 -11.92 10.24
N SER A 152 -3.29 -11.84 10.04
CA SER A 152 -3.97 -10.68 9.46
C SER A 152 -3.83 -9.41 10.30
N ALA A 153 -4.02 -9.50 11.63
CA ALA A 153 -3.81 -8.37 12.53
C ALA A 153 -2.38 -7.81 12.41
N ALA A 154 -1.38 -8.69 12.45
CA ALA A 154 0.02 -8.30 12.40
C ALA A 154 0.40 -7.68 11.05
N VAL A 155 0.09 -8.36 9.93
CA VAL A 155 0.47 -7.88 8.60
C VAL A 155 -0.34 -6.66 8.17
N GLY A 156 -1.62 -6.60 8.53
CA GLY A 156 -2.50 -5.48 8.21
C GLY A 156 -2.08 -4.20 8.92
N ALA A 157 -1.71 -4.28 10.20
CA ALA A 157 -1.22 -3.12 10.94
C ALA A 157 0.09 -2.59 10.36
N GLY A 158 1.06 -3.48 10.07
CA GLY A 158 2.36 -3.08 9.51
C GLY A 158 2.25 -2.54 8.09
N THR A 159 1.44 -3.18 7.24
CA THR A 159 1.27 -2.77 5.84
C THR A 159 0.49 -1.48 5.76
N GLY A 160 -0.59 -1.35 6.52
CA GLY A 160 -1.36 -0.11 6.63
C GLY A 160 -0.51 1.06 7.09
N ALA A 161 0.31 0.88 8.14
CA ALA A 161 1.22 1.93 8.61
C ALA A 161 2.29 2.31 7.56
N SER A 162 2.85 1.34 6.86
CA SER A 162 3.87 1.57 5.81
C SER A 162 3.29 2.39 4.65
N LEU A 163 2.09 2.00 4.18
CA LEU A 163 1.39 2.71 3.11
C LEU A 163 0.95 4.10 3.56
N LEU A 164 0.45 4.25 4.79
CA LEU A 164 0.07 5.56 5.33
C LEU A 164 1.25 6.52 5.40
N ALA A 165 2.41 6.05 5.87
CA ALA A 165 3.62 6.86 5.92
C ALA A 165 4.01 7.36 4.52
N CYS A 166 4.02 6.47 3.52
CA CYS A 166 4.30 6.86 2.16
C CYS A 166 3.23 7.81 1.58
N ALA A 167 1.96 7.60 1.89
CA ALA A 167 0.86 8.47 1.46
C ALA A 167 1.03 9.89 2.03
N LEU A 168 1.35 10.01 3.31
CA LEU A 168 1.58 11.29 3.99
C LEU A 168 2.80 12.01 3.43
N VAL A 169 3.92 11.30 3.20
CA VAL A 169 5.12 11.88 2.57
C VAL A 169 4.82 12.36 1.16
N SER A 170 4.06 11.58 0.37
CA SER A 170 3.67 11.95 -0.99
C SER A 170 2.77 13.18 -1.00
N LEU A 171 1.79 13.25 -0.08
CA LEU A 171 0.92 14.41 0.06
C LEU A 171 1.69 15.65 0.50
N ALA A 172 2.56 15.53 1.51
CA ALA A 172 3.39 16.62 1.98
C ALA A 172 4.29 17.16 0.86
N ALA A 173 4.91 16.28 0.08
CA ALA A 173 5.69 16.68 -1.08
C ALA A 173 4.83 17.41 -2.11
N ALA A 174 3.65 16.88 -2.46
CA ALA A 174 2.72 17.52 -3.40
C ALA A 174 2.27 18.92 -2.95
N LEU A 175 2.21 19.18 -1.63
CA LEU A 175 1.79 20.46 -1.06
C LEU A 175 2.92 21.49 -0.89
N THR A 176 4.18 21.06 -0.88
CA THR A 176 5.31 21.92 -0.43
C THR A 176 6.51 21.94 -1.36
N ALA A 177 6.61 20.98 -2.28
CA ALA A 177 7.81 20.76 -3.09
C ALA A 177 7.55 20.86 -4.61
N TYR A 178 6.34 21.25 -5.01
CA TYR A 178 5.92 21.48 -6.40
C TYR A 178 5.16 22.80 -6.53
#